data_AF-A0A838TPG0-F1
#
_entry.id   AF-A0A838TPG0-F1
#
_cell.length_a   1.000
_cell.length_b   1.000
_cell.length_c   1.000
_cell.angle_alpha   90.00
_cell.angle_beta   90.00
_cell.angle_gamma   90.00
#
_symmetry.space_group_name_H-M   'P 1'
#
loop_
_entity.id
_entity.type
_entity.pdbx_description
1 polymer ?
#
loop_
_entity_poly.entity_id
_entity_poly.type
_entity_poly.pdbx_seq_one_letter_code
_entity_poly.pdbx_strand_id
1 'polypeptide(L)'
;MDNQSLRGLQHFKNSVGIKFQLYNSLFTSLPFHRIEKTGILLSLFQNICEEGYKKKLSPLEIIEDFFVKHTTYTSQNEKLDILFRFVQFVERQVVLFDALEDAAFTQVHDVNGAGTLKQLELEVLQNNKEEALTKKLKDFSVTMVLTAHPTQFYPGSVLGIINDLSKSLAENNTAQINMYLQQLGKTPFFKNEKPTPYDEAISLLWYLENVFYAAAGRITSFLKNQFPDVVHDNNPVINMGFWPGGDRDGNSFVTSEITLKVADALRGGIIKCYYLEIRKLRRRLTFKGVDIILSELEKQLYDNIFIPGNRTSLTKKEILDTLNKIKEILIYQHNGLFLHLINNLINKVHVFGLHFASLDIRQESSVHNIVLEEIAATGKILPAEYAGLSAEKKIAFLANNKEAIVDHPGYRGKNPVVNETINTIKAIKLIQDANGEVGCNRYIISQCTSALNVFEVYGLFILCG
;
A
#
# COMPACT_ATOMS: atom_id res chain seq x y z
N MET A 1 -3.30 36.93 3.65
CA MET A 1 -2.53 35.66 3.69
C MET A 1 -1.92 35.57 5.07
N ASP A 2 -2.19 34.47 5.79
CA ASP A 2 -1.81 34.30 7.19
C ASP A 2 -0.27 34.24 7.35
N ASN A 3 0.31 34.75 8.44
CA ASN A 3 1.78 34.83 8.60
C ASN A 3 2.47 33.45 8.54
N GLN A 4 1.77 32.38 8.93
CA GLN A 4 2.23 31.00 8.74
C GLN A 4 2.31 30.59 7.27
N SER A 5 1.32 30.99 6.45
CA SER A 5 1.33 30.71 5.01
C SER A 5 2.50 31.38 4.28
N LEU A 6 2.88 32.60 4.72
CA LEU A 6 4.03 33.32 4.18
C LEU A 6 5.36 32.65 4.54
N ARG A 7 5.50 32.13 5.77
CA ARG A 7 6.69 31.36 6.19
C ARG A 7 6.80 30.03 5.46
N GLY A 8 5.71 29.27 5.35
CA GLY A 8 5.68 28.02 4.60
C GLY A 8 6.09 28.22 3.13
N LEU A 9 5.59 29.28 2.49
CA LEU A 9 5.98 29.65 1.13
C LEU A 9 7.46 30.03 1.02
N GLN A 10 8.03 30.73 2.01
CA GLN A 10 9.45 31.08 2.01
C GLN A 10 10.34 29.85 2.22
N HIS A 11 9.97 28.95 3.13
CA HIS A 11 10.66 27.67 3.32
C HIS A 11 10.58 26.81 2.06
N PHE A 12 9.42 26.73 1.42
CA PHE A 12 9.26 26.03 0.15
C PHE A 12 10.17 26.59 -0.95
N LYS A 13 10.18 27.92 -1.12
CA LYS A 13 11.06 28.59 -2.10
C LYS A 13 12.53 28.26 -1.86
N ASN A 14 12.98 28.28 -0.61
CA ASN A 14 14.39 28.07 -0.26
C ASN A 14 14.79 26.59 -0.32
N SER A 15 13.98 25.70 0.26
CA SER A 15 14.32 24.29 0.44
C SER A 15 13.95 23.43 -0.76
N VAL A 16 12.93 23.80 -1.53
CA VAL A 16 12.49 23.07 -2.73
C VAL A 16 12.84 23.86 -3.98
N GLY A 17 12.36 25.10 -4.12
CA GLY A 17 12.49 25.89 -5.36
C GLY A 17 13.94 26.15 -5.80
N ILE A 18 14.77 26.73 -4.92
CA ILE A 18 16.18 27.02 -5.23
C ILE A 18 16.97 25.73 -5.46
N LYS A 19 16.77 24.72 -4.59
CA LYS A 19 17.45 23.43 -4.74
C LYS A 19 17.06 22.74 -6.05
N PHE A 20 15.80 22.82 -6.46
CA PHE A 20 15.34 22.30 -7.74
C PHE A 20 16.09 22.97 -8.89
N GLN A 21 16.21 24.29 -8.91
CA GLN A 21 16.98 25.00 -9.94
C GLN A 21 18.45 24.54 -9.99
N LEU A 22 19.10 24.39 -8.84
CA LEU A 22 20.50 23.94 -8.74
C LEU A 22 20.68 22.52 -9.29
N TYR A 23 19.88 21.57 -8.80
CA TYR A 23 20.02 20.17 -9.20
C TYR A 23 19.49 19.89 -10.60
N ASN A 24 18.48 20.64 -11.05
CA ASN A 24 18.03 20.58 -12.45
C ASN A 24 19.12 21.09 -13.39
N SER A 25 19.82 22.18 -13.03
CA SER A 25 20.96 22.66 -13.81
C SER A 25 22.09 21.61 -13.86
N LEU A 26 22.41 21.00 -12.73
CA LEU A 26 23.36 19.88 -12.69
C LEU A 26 22.89 18.74 -13.60
N PHE A 27 21.61 18.36 -13.53
CA PHE A 27 21.01 17.30 -14.33
C PHE A 27 21.08 17.61 -15.84
N THR A 28 20.84 18.86 -16.26
CA THR A 28 21.00 19.29 -17.66
C THR A 28 22.44 19.20 -18.18
N SER A 29 23.43 19.35 -17.28
CA SER A 29 24.86 19.29 -17.61
C SER A 29 25.48 17.89 -17.59
N LEU A 30 24.70 16.84 -17.27
CA LEU A 30 25.25 15.49 -17.19
C LEU A 30 25.71 15.00 -18.56
N PRO A 31 26.86 14.29 -18.65
CA PRO A 31 27.54 13.94 -19.90
C PRO A 31 26.86 12.76 -20.60
N PHE A 32 25.59 12.91 -20.93
CA PHE A 32 24.85 11.97 -21.72
C PHE A 32 24.66 12.59 -23.09
N HIS A 33 25.34 12.06 -24.12
CA HIS A 33 25.36 12.59 -25.49
C HIS A 33 24.00 12.99 -26.09
N ARG A 34 22.89 12.47 -25.53
CA ARG A 34 21.52 12.76 -25.97
C ARG A 34 20.75 13.76 -25.08
N ILE A 35 21.16 13.98 -23.82
CA ILE A 35 20.39 14.75 -22.83
C ILE A 35 20.79 16.23 -22.84
N GLU A 36 22.07 16.55 -23.03
CA GLU A 36 22.58 17.93 -22.99
C GLU A 36 21.89 18.83 -24.06
N LYS A 37 21.80 18.36 -25.31
CA LYS A 37 21.08 19.07 -26.38
C LYS A 37 19.57 19.15 -26.11
N THR A 38 18.99 18.12 -25.52
CA THR A 38 17.55 18.09 -25.19
C THR A 38 17.21 19.08 -24.09
N GLY A 39 18.03 19.23 -23.04
CA GLY A 39 17.79 20.18 -21.96
C GLY A 39 17.79 21.64 -22.43
N ILE A 40 18.73 22.00 -23.31
CA ILE A 40 18.80 23.34 -23.91
C ILE A 40 17.57 23.63 -24.77
N LEU A 41 17.23 22.71 -25.67
CA LEU A 41 16.06 22.87 -26.55
C LEU A 41 14.75 22.89 -25.76
N LEU A 42 14.63 22.11 -24.69
CA LEU A 42 13.45 22.12 -23.82
C LEU A 42 13.29 23.45 -23.10
N SER A 43 14.39 24.02 -22.58
CA SER A 43 14.35 25.33 -21.92
C SER A 43 13.91 26.43 -22.89
N LEU A 44 14.40 26.38 -24.14
CA LEU A 44 13.96 27.28 -25.20
C LEU A 44 12.47 27.06 -25.55
N PHE A 45 12.05 25.80 -25.69
CA PHE A 45 10.67 25.44 -25.99
C PHE A 45 9.71 25.88 -24.89
N GLN A 46 10.11 25.79 -23.62
CA GLN A 46 9.32 26.31 -22.50
C GLN A 46 9.05 27.82 -22.65
N ASN A 47 10.08 28.62 -22.95
CA ASN A 47 9.91 30.08 -23.14
C ASN A 47 8.94 30.37 -24.30
N ILE A 48 9.04 29.62 -25.40
CA ILE A 48 8.15 29.77 -26.56
C ILE A 48 6.71 29.38 -26.20
N CYS A 49 6.52 28.30 -25.43
CA CYS A 49 5.21 27.94 -24.89
C CYS A 49 4.62 29.06 -24.03
N GLU A 50 5.38 29.61 -23.07
CA GLU A 50 4.91 30.67 -22.19
C GLU A 50 4.52 31.94 -22.96
N GLU A 51 5.32 32.36 -23.94
CA GLU A 51 4.98 33.50 -24.81
C GLU A 51 3.78 33.20 -25.72
N GLY A 52 3.74 32.01 -26.30
CA GLY A 52 2.66 31.57 -27.18
C GLY A 52 1.31 31.53 -26.48
N TYR A 53 1.26 30.98 -25.26
CA TYR A 53 0.07 30.98 -24.42
C TYR A 53 -0.37 32.40 -24.03
N LYS A 54 0.58 33.30 -23.69
CA LYS A 54 0.26 34.73 -23.44
C LYS A 54 -0.34 35.41 -24.68
N LYS A 55 0.08 35.00 -25.88
CA LYS A 55 -0.45 35.45 -27.17
C LYS A 55 -1.72 34.70 -27.62
N LYS A 56 -2.23 33.76 -26.81
CA LYS A 56 -3.40 32.90 -27.11
C LYS A 56 -3.25 32.04 -28.37
N LEU A 57 -2.03 31.66 -28.72
CA LEU A 57 -1.77 30.71 -29.79
C LEU A 57 -2.23 29.30 -29.37
N SER A 58 -2.64 28.50 -30.35
CA SER A 58 -2.95 27.08 -30.13
C SER A 58 -1.67 26.26 -29.91
N PRO A 59 -1.74 25.10 -29.22
CA PRO A 59 -0.58 24.24 -29.02
C PRO A 59 0.11 23.80 -30.32
N LEU A 60 -0.66 23.58 -31.40
CA LEU A 60 -0.12 23.23 -32.70
C LEU A 60 0.72 24.37 -33.29
N GLU A 61 0.22 25.60 -33.26
CA GLU A 61 0.95 26.78 -33.74
C GLU A 61 2.25 27.00 -32.95
N ILE A 62 2.22 26.83 -31.63
CA ILE A 62 3.40 26.96 -30.76
C ILE A 62 4.47 25.92 -31.12
N ILE A 63 4.05 24.66 -31.28
CA ILE A 63 4.95 23.56 -31.63
C ILE A 63 5.55 23.78 -33.02
N GLU A 64 4.74 24.16 -34.00
CA GLU A 64 5.21 24.44 -35.35
C GLU A 64 6.19 25.61 -35.39
N ASP A 65 5.90 26.71 -34.67
CA ASP A 65 6.77 27.88 -34.60
C ASP A 65 8.14 27.54 -34.01
N PHE A 66 8.15 26.72 -32.95
CA PHE A 66 9.38 26.20 -32.36
C PHE A 66 10.22 25.43 -33.40
N PHE A 67 9.62 24.48 -34.10
CA PHE A 67 10.35 23.67 -35.06
C PHE A 67 10.88 24.48 -36.24
N VAL A 68 10.06 25.39 -36.79
CA VAL A 68 10.41 26.18 -37.97
C VAL A 68 11.49 27.22 -37.67
N LYS A 69 11.40 27.91 -36.53
CA LYS A 69 12.30 29.04 -36.23
C LYS A 69 13.54 28.65 -35.43
N HIS A 70 13.48 27.56 -34.67
CA HIS A 70 14.49 27.28 -33.64
C HIS A 70 15.19 25.92 -33.79
N THR A 71 14.81 25.11 -34.79
CA THR A 71 15.42 23.79 -35.03
C THR A 71 15.70 23.55 -36.50
N THR A 72 16.50 22.53 -36.80
CA THR A 72 16.74 22.04 -38.17
C THR A 72 15.90 20.80 -38.51
N TYR A 73 15.00 20.36 -37.63
CA TYR A 73 14.22 19.13 -37.79
C TYR A 73 13.04 19.35 -38.72
N THR A 74 13.06 18.70 -39.88
CA THR A 74 12.03 18.88 -40.92
C THR A 74 11.11 17.68 -41.03
N SER A 75 11.59 16.46 -40.75
CA SER A 75 10.77 15.25 -40.85
C SER A 75 9.87 15.06 -39.63
N GLN A 76 8.68 14.50 -39.86
CA GLN A 76 7.72 14.24 -38.77
C GLN A 76 8.29 13.31 -37.69
N ASN A 77 9.11 12.31 -38.09
CA ASN A 77 9.72 11.37 -37.16
C ASN A 77 10.73 12.05 -36.23
N GLU A 78 11.55 12.98 -36.75
CA GLU A 78 12.49 13.74 -35.93
C GLU A 78 11.77 14.68 -34.96
N LYS A 79 10.70 15.35 -35.43
CA LYS A 79 9.86 16.20 -34.58
C LYS A 79 9.24 15.41 -33.44
N LEU A 80 8.68 14.23 -33.73
CA LEU A 80 8.12 13.35 -32.70
C LEU A 80 9.20 12.86 -31.73
N ASP A 81 10.37 12.42 -32.22
CA ASP A 81 11.48 11.95 -31.38
C ASP A 81 11.93 13.01 -30.36
N ILE A 82 12.08 14.28 -30.77
CA ILE A 82 12.46 15.33 -29.81
C ILE A 82 11.35 15.66 -28.81
N LEU A 83 10.07 15.66 -29.24
CA LEU A 83 8.94 15.86 -28.33
C LEU A 83 8.85 14.73 -27.30
N PHE A 84 9.05 13.48 -27.71
CA PHE A 84 9.12 12.34 -26.78
C PHE A 84 10.27 12.50 -25.79
N ARG A 85 11.43 13.00 -26.24
CA ARG A 85 12.56 13.29 -25.34
C ARG A 85 12.26 14.43 -24.37
N PHE A 86 11.49 15.44 -24.78
CA PHE A 86 11.00 16.48 -23.87
C PHE A 86 10.12 15.89 -22.77
N VAL A 87 9.15 15.05 -23.14
CA VAL A 87 8.30 14.35 -22.15
C VAL A 87 9.17 13.55 -21.18
N GLN A 88 10.09 12.73 -21.70
CA GLN A 88 11.03 11.95 -20.88
C GLN A 88 11.88 12.82 -19.94
N PHE A 89 12.35 13.97 -20.41
CA PHE A 89 13.15 14.87 -19.59
C PHE A 89 12.30 15.51 -18.48
N VAL A 90 11.09 15.98 -18.82
CA VAL A 90 10.14 16.56 -17.86
C VAL A 90 9.76 15.53 -16.80
N GLU A 91 9.51 14.27 -17.15
CA GLU A 91 9.24 13.20 -16.19
C GLU A 91 10.33 13.08 -15.11
N ARG A 92 11.61 13.23 -15.50
CA ARG A 92 12.75 13.19 -14.57
C ARG A 92 12.86 14.45 -13.72
N GLN A 93 12.47 15.60 -14.25
CA GLN A 93 12.36 16.83 -13.46
C GLN A 93 11.28 16.69 -12.39
N VAL A 94 10.13 16.08 -12.70
CA VAL A 94 9.08 15.82 -11.71
C VAL A 94 9.62 14.90 -10.60
N VAL A 95 10.33 13.82 -10.95
CA VAL A 95 10.98 12.94 -9.94
C VAL A 95 11.94 13.70 -9.04
N LEU A 96 12.80 14.55 -9.60
CA LEU A 96 13.72 15.37 -8.82
C LEU A 96 12.96 16.32 -7.88
N PHE A 97 11.88 16.92 -8.37
CA PHE A 97 11.04 17.81 -7.59
C PHE A 97 10.38 17.07 -6.42
N ASP A 98 9.78 15.90 -6.68
CA ASP A 98 9.15 15.06 -5.66
C ASP A 98 10.18 14.66 -4.58
N ALA A 99 11.38 14.24 -4.98
CA ALA A 99 12.45 13.88 -4.06
C ALA A 99 12.90 15.07 -3.18
N LEU A 100 12.88 16.30 -3.73
CA LEU A 100 13.21 17.52 -2.99
C LEU A 100 12.10 17.92 -2.02
N GLU A 101 10.84 17.81 -2.44
CA GLU A 101 9.68 18.08 -1.58
C GLU A 101 9.66 17.10 -0.40
N ASP A 102 9.86 15.80 -0.65
CA ASP A 102 9.96 14.78 0.38
C ASP A 102 11.11 15.07 1.37
N ALA A 103 12.29 15.44 0.86
CA ALA A 103 13.45 15.78 1.68
C ALA A 103 13.22 17.03 2.54
N ALA A 104 12.41 17.97 2.05
CA ALA A 104 12.09 19.23 2.71
C ALA A 104 10.77 19.18 3.51
N PHE A 105 10.06 18.04 3.54
CA PHE A 105 8.69 17.96 4.04
C PHE A 105 8.52 18.57 5.44
N THR A 106 9.40 18.25 6.38
CA THR A 106 9.36 18.76 7.77
C THR A 106 9.71 20.25 7.92
N GLN A 107 10.29 20.86 6.88
CA GLN A 107 10.61 22.30 6.84
C GLN A 107 9.48 23.10 6.18
N VAL A 108 8.75 22.48 5.26
CA VAL A 108 7.64 23.10 4.53
C VAL A 108 6.31 22.94 5.28
N HIS A 109 6.13 21.81 5.99
CA HIS A 109 4.93 21.49 6.74
C HIS A 109 5.15 21.55 8.25
N ASP A 110 4.16 22.09 8.97
CA ASP A 110 4.18 22.09 10.43
C ASP A 110 3.82 20.70 10.98
N VAL A 111 4.84 19.91 11.28
CA VAL A 111 4.71 18.56 11.84
C VAL A 111 4.58 18.53 13.37
N ASN A 112 4.52 19.70 14.03
CA ASN A 112 4.37 19.80 15.49
C ASN A 112 3.16 20.63 15.94
N GLY A 113 2.51 21.35 15.03
CA GLY A 113 1.40 22.25 15.32
C GLY A 113 0.04 21.58 15.21
N ALA A 114 -0.91 22.34 14.66
CA ALA A 114 -2.32 22.01 14.67
C ALA A 114 -2.63 20.68 13.93
N GLY A 115 -3.39 19.78 14.54
CA GLY A 115 -3.77 18.48 13.97
C GLY A 115 -2.76 17.36 14.17
N THR A 116 -1.66 17.59 14.91
CA THR A 116 -0.65 16.56 15.19
C THR A 116 -0.97 15.75 16.43
N LEU A 117 -0.42 14.54 16.54
CA LEU A 117 -0.56 13.71 17.75
C LEU A 117 0.02 14.39 19.00
N LYS A 118 1.05 15.23 18.84
CA LYS A 118 1.66 15.98 19.94
C LYS A 118 0.75 17.09 20.46
N GLN A 119 0.06 17.80 19.57
CA GLN A 119 -0.95 18.75 20.00
C GLN A 119 -2.14 18.04 20.65
N LEU A 120 -2.61 16.92 20.07
CA LEU A 120 -3.67 16.11 20.68
C LEU A 120 -3.29 15.67 22.10
N GLU A 121 -2.04 15.23 22.30
CA GLU A 121 -1.50 14.89 23.62
C GLU A 121 -1.63 16.07 24.59
N LEU A 122 -1.14 17.25 24.19
CA LEU A 122 -1.22 18.46 25.01
C LEU A 122 -2.67 18.83 25.34
N GLU A 123 -3.59 18.76 24.39
CA GLU A 123 -5.00 19.07 24.61
C GLU A 123 -5.69 18.08 25.55
N VAL A 124 -5.36 16.79 25.45
CA VAL A 124 -5.92 15.76 26.33
C VAL A 124 -5.45 16.00 27.77
N LEU A 125 -4.15 16.22 27.98
CA LEU A 125 -3.56 16.43 29.30
C LEU A 125 -4.02 17.76 29.92
N GLN A 126 -4.03 18.86 29.15
CA GLN A 126 -4.42 20.17 29.67
C GLN A 126 -5.90 20.24 30.08
N ASN A 127 -6.76 19.48 29.39
CA ASN A 127 -8.19 19.49 29.64
C ASN A 127 -8.68 18.28 30.47
N ASN A 128 -7.77 17.44 30.99
CA ASN A 128 -8.08 16.21 31.73
C ASN A 128 -9.08 15.30 30.99
N LYS A 129 -8.83 15.03 29.70
CA LYS A 129 -9.74 14.27 28.81
C LYS A 129 -9.32 12.80 28.60
N GLU A 130 -8.46 12.25 29.43
CA GLU A 130 -7.94 10.88 29.31
C GLU A 130 -9.05 9.83 29.36
N GLU A 131 -10.03 10.00 30.25
CA GLU A 131 -11.19 9.08 30.35
C GLU A 131 -12.06 9.13 29.08
N ALA A 132 -12.29 10.35 28.55
CA ALA A 132 -13.03 10.54 27.32
C ALA A 132 -12.28 9.93 26.11
N LEU A 133 -10.96 10.10 26.05
CA LEU A 133 -10.11 9.47 25.06
C LEU A 133 -10.16 7.93 25.18
N THR A 134 -10.10 7.40 26.40
CA THR A 134 -10.18 5.95 26.67
C THR A 134 -11.49 5.38 26.15
N LYS A 135 -12.60 6.02 26.48
CA LYS A 135 -13.91 5.63 25.97
C LYS A 135 -13.95 5.66 24.44
N LYS A 136 -13.33 6.67 23.81
CA LYS A 136 -13.32 6.79 22.36
C LYS A 136 -12.44 5.75 21.67
N LEU A 137 -11.26 5.45 22.23
CA LEU A 137 -10.35 4.47 21.63
C LEU A 137 -10.83 3.01 21.78
N LYS A 138 -11.91 2.75 22.52
CA LYS A 138 -12.56 1.42 22.54
C LYS A 138 -13.22 1.05 21.21
N ASP A 139 -13.73 2.03 20.46
CA ASP A 139 -14.47 1.80 19.20
C ASP A 139 -13.91 2.57 17.99
N PHE A 140 -12.86 3.36 18.20
CA PHE A 140 -12.23 4.13 17.14
C PHE A 140 -11.12 3.33 16.45
N SER A 141 -11.14 3.32 15.12
CA SER A 141 -10.01 2.87 14.31
C SER A 141 -9.97 3.63 12.99
N VAL A 142 -8.77 3.73 12.43
CA VAL A 142 -8.52 4.25 11.09
C VAL A 142 -8.02 3.10 10.24
N THR A 143 -8.78 2.76 9.19
CA THR A 143 -8.39 1.71 8.23
C THR A 143 -7.93 2.37 6.94
N MET A 144 -6.63 2.24 6.63
CA MET A 144 -6.05 2.73 5.38
C MET A 144 -6.05 1.60 4.35
N VAL A 145 -6.82 1.75 3.27
CA VAL A 145 -6.95 0.74 2.22
C VAL A 145 -6.09 1.12 1.03
N LEU A 146 -5.11 0.29 0.68
CA LEU A 146 -4.27 0.49 -0.48
C LEU A 146 -5.00 -0.02 -1.73
N THR A 147 -5.05 0.81 -2.76
CA THR A 147 -5.65 0.50 -4.07
C THR A 147 -4.60 0.62 -5.16
N ALA A 148 -4.69 -0.22 -6.19
CA ALA A 148 -3.87 -0.04 -7.38
C ALA A 148 -4.18 1.31 -8.02
N HIS A 149 -3.14 2.05 -8.40
CA HIS A 149 -3.33 3.30 -9.13
C HIS A 149 -3.58 2.96 -10.61
N PRO A 150 -4.69 3.41 -11.22
CA PRO A 150 -5.06 3.04 -12.60
C PRO A 150 -4.00 3.45 -13.64
N THR A 151 -3.14 4.41 -13.30
CA THR A 151 -1.98 4.84 -14.07
C THR A 151 -0.79 5.08 -13.15
N GLN A 152 -0.11 4.03 -12.67
CA GLN A 152 1.07 4.24 -11.85
C GLN A 152 2.14 5.02 -12.66
N PHE A 153 2.43 6.26 -12.24
CA PHE A 153 3.23 7.21 -13.01
C PHE A 153 4.73 6.82 -13.07
N TYR A 154 5.24 6.10 -12.05
CA TYR A 154 6.63 5.68 -11.98
C TYR A 154 6.80 4.15 -11.88
N PRO A 155 7.72 3.54 -12.64
CA PRO A 155 8.10 2.15 -12.43
C PRO A 155 8.86 1.98 -11.10
N GLY A 156 8.85 0.78 -10.53
CA GLY A 156 9.50 0.49 -9.24
C GLY A 156 10.99 0.84 -9.19
N SER A 157 11.71 0.77 -10.32
CA SER A 157 13.10 1.23 -10.43
C SER A 157 13.26 2.72 -10.16
N VAL A 158 12.30 3.55 -10.60
CA VAL A 158 12.29 5.00 -10.38
C VAL A 158 11.90 5.32 -8.94
N LEU A 159 10.95 4.60 -8.35
CA LEU A 159 10.56 4.77 -6.94
C LEU A 159 11.75 4.56 -5.98
N GLY A 160 12.58 3.54 -6.23
CA GLY A 160 13.81 3.32 -5.46
C GLY A 160 14.77 4.50 -5.55
N ILE A 161 14.94 5.07 -6.75
CA ILE A 161 15.80 6.24 -6.97
C ILE A 161 15.24 7.46 -6.26
N ILE A 162 13.91 7.71 -6.32
CA ILE A 162 13.27 8.84 -5.62
C ILE A 162 13.57 8.79 -4.12
N ASN A 163 13.34 7.62 -3.50
CA ASN A 163 13.55 7.43 -2.07
C ASN A 163 15.01 7.67 -1.65
N ASP A 164 15.96 7.08 -2.38
CA ASP A 164 17.38 7.20 -2.07
C ASP A 164 17.92 8.63 -2.34
N LEU A 165 17.42 9.26 -3.40
CA LEU A 165 17.72 10.65 -3.74
C LEU A 165 17.17 11.59 -2.67
N SER A 166 15.91 11.43 -2.26
CA SER A 166 15.28 12.22 -1.18
C SER A 166 16.07 12.13 0.12
N LYS A 167 16.45 10.92 0.53
CA LYS A 167 17.30 10.73 1.71
C LYS A 167 18.66 11.43 1.57
N SER A 168 19.32 11.29 0.43
CA SER A 168 20.61 11.93 0.18
C SER A 168 20.52 13.45 0.14
N LEU A 169 19.40 13.99 -0.37
CA LEU A 169 19.07 15.41 -0.38
C LEU A 169 18.85 15.95 1.04
N ALA A 170 18.17 15.19 1.90
CA ALA A 170 17.98 15.53 3.31
C ALA A 170 19.30 15.55 4.09
N GLU A 171 20.20 14.59 3.80
CA GLU A 171 21.54 14.49 4.40
C GLU A 171 22.57 15.44 3.76
N ASN A 172 22.20 16.16 2.69
CA ASN A 172 23.08 17.00 1.86
C ASN A 172 24.33 16.26 1.34
N ASN A 173 24.20 14.97 1.00
CA ASN A 173 25.28 14.14 0.47
C ASN A 173 25.46 14.35 -1.05
N THR A 174 26.22 15.38 -1.44
CA THR A 174 26.39 15.80 -2.84
C THR A 174 26.92 14.72 -3.76
N ALA A 175 27.82 13.86 -3.28
CA ALA A 175 28.37 12.76 -4.06
C ALA A 175 27.30 11.72 -4.43
N GLN A 176 26.48 11.31 -3.45
CA GLN A 176 25.37 10.38 -3.67
C GLN A 176 24.27 11.01 -4.54
N ILE A 177 23.92 12.28 -4.30
CA ILE A 177 22.94 13.01 -5.12
C ILE A 177 23.35 12.99 -6.60
N ASN A 178 24.61 13.32 -6.91
CA ASN A 178 25.09 13.29 -8.29
C ASN A 178 25.03 11.88 -8.92
N MET A 179 25.35 10.85 -8.14
CA MET A 179 25.24 9.46 -8.60
C MET A 179 23.79 9.08 -8.91
N TYR A 180 22.84 9.40 -8.02
CA TYR A 180 21.42 9.11 -8.23
C TYR A 180 20.81 9.93 -9.38
N LEU A 181 21.23 11.18 -9.58
CA LEU A 181 20.86 11.97 -10.76
C LEU A 181 21.35 11.32 -12.05
N GLN A 182 22.58 10.79 -12.07
CA GLN A 182 23.09 10.06 -13.24
C GLN A 182 22.30 8.77 -13.50
N GLN A 183 21.98 8.02 -12.44
CA GLN A 183 21.15 6.81 -12.53
C GLN A 183 19.76 7.14 -13.07
N LEU A 184 19.12 8.20 -12.57
CA LEU A 184 17.83 8.69 -13.04
C LEU A 184 17.85 9.04 -14.53
N GLY A 185 18.93 9.70 -14.99
CA GLY A 185 19.13 10.04 -16.40
C GLY A 185 19.21 8.81 -17.32
N LYS A 186 19.60 7.64 -16.80
CA LYS A 186 19.71 6.39 -17.56
C LYS A 186 18.54 5.44 -17.38
N THR A 187 17.73 5.63 -16.35
CA THR A 187 16.64 4.71 -16.00
C THR A 187 15.43 4.94 -16.91
N PRO A 188 14.86 3.90 -17.54
CA PRO A 188 13.65 4.02 -18.34
C PRO A 188 12.41 4.21 -17.46
N PHE A 189 11.45 5.02 -17.93
CA PHE A 189 10.19 5.33 -17.24
C PHE A 189 9.00 4.52 -17.77
N PHE A 190 9.16 3.86 -18.92
CA PHE A 190 8.14 3.03 -19.54
C PHE A 190 8.49 1.55 -19.36
N LYS A 191 7.47 0.74 -19.04
CA LYS A 191 7.54 -0.72 -19.16
C LYS A 191 6.98 -1.13 -20.53
N ASN A 192 7.62 -2.10 -21.18
CA ASN A 192 7.16 -2.61 -22.47
C ASN A 192 5.87 -3.45 -22.35
N GLU A 193 5.55 -3.93 -21.15
CA GLU A 193 4.41 -4.79 -20.85
C GLU A 193 3.58 -4.20 -19.71
N LYS A 194 2.25 -4.37 -19.79
CA LYS A 194 1.35 -3.99 -18.70
C LYS A 194 1.60 -4.91 -17.49
N PRO A 195 1.65 -4.37 -16.26
CA PRO A 195 1.82 -5.19 -15.07
C PRO A 195 0.66 -6.17 -14.93
N THR A 196 0.95 -7.37 -14.43
CA THR A 196 -0.11 -8.28 -13.98
C THR A 196 -0.73 -7.76 -12.68
N PRO A 197 -1.95 -8.18 -12.30
CA PRO A 197 -2.52 -7.81 -11.01
C PRO A 197 -1.64 -8.21 -9.80
N TYR A 198 -0.86 -9.28 -9.95
CA TYR A 198 0.12 -9.69 -8.96
C TYR A 198 1.31 -8.70 -8.89
N ASP A 199 1.82 -8.21 -10.03
CA ASP A 199 2.89 -7.21 -10.04
C ASP A 199 2.46 -5.89 -9.39
N GLU A 200 1.21 -5.48 -9.60
CA GLU A 200 0.63 -4.31 -8.94
C GLU A 200 0.55 -4.51 -7.42
N ALA A 201 0.14 -5.71 -6.97
CA ALA A 201 0.14 -6.05 -5.55
C ALA A 201 1.56 -6.00 -4.94
N ILE A 202 2.57 -6.55 -5.62
CA ILE A 202 3.96 -6.51 -5.14
C ILE A 202 4.51 -5.08 -5.09
N SER A 203 4.16 -4.24 -6.05
CA SER A 203 4.49 -2.81 -6.03
C SER A 203 3.98 -2.12 -4.75
N LEU A 204 2.73 -2.39 -4.37
CA LEU A 204 2.13 -1.80 -3.17
C LEU A 204 2.59 -2.46 -1.86
N LEU A 205 2.93 -3.75 -1.87
CA LEU A 205 3.56 -4.44 -0.75
C LEU A 205 4.88 -3.77 -0.34
N TRP A 206 5.64 -3.23 -1.29
CA TRP A 206 6.86 -2.48 -0.98
C TRP A 206 6.60 -1.29 -0.04
N TYR A 207 5.50 -0.55 -0.25
CA TYR A 207 5.11 0.55 0.62
C TYR A 207 4.68 0.05 2.00
N LEU A 208 4.01 -1.10 2.08
CA LEU A 208 3.71 -1.73 3.36
C LEU A 208 5.00 -2.03 4.14
N GLU A 209 5.99 -2.68 3.49
CA GLU A 209 7.27 -3.06 4.10
C GLU A 209 8.12 -1.85 4.54
N ASN A 210 8.22 -0.82 3.69
CA ASN A 210 9.23 0.23 3.85
C ASN A 210 8.67 1.52 4.45
N VAL A 211 7.36 1.77 4.32
CA VAL A 211 6.72 3.01 4.79
C VAL A 211 5.73 2.73 5.91
N PHE A 212 4.66 1.98 5.64
CA PHE A 212 3.55 1.83 6.59
C PHE A 212 3.94 1.01 7.82
N TYR A 213 4.76 -0.03 7.67
CA TYR A 213 5.25 -0.83 8.81
C TYR A 213 5.95 0.03 9.87
N ALA A 214 6.82 0.94 9.42
CA ALA A 214 7.52 1.85 10.31
C ALA A 214 6.61 2.99 10.80
N ALA A 215 5.76 3.56 9.94
CA ALA A 215 4.88 4.67 10.29
C ALA A 215 3.80 4.27 11.31
N ALA A 216 3.03 3.22 11.04
CA ALA A 216 1.99 2.74 11.95
C ALA A 216 2.57 2.26 13.28
N GLY A 217 3.73 1.60 13.24
CA GLY A 217 4.47 1.22 14.44
C GLY A 217 4.86 2.43 15.30
N ARG A 218 5.39 3.50 14.70
CA ARG A 218 5.73 4.74 15.42
C ARG A 218 4.51 5.44 16.01
N ILE A 219 3.42 5.56 15.25
CA ILE A 219 2.17 6.18 15.73
C ILE A 219 1.60 5.39 16.90
N THR A 220 1.52 4.07 16.78
CA THR A 220 0.97 3.20 17.83
C THR A 220 1.84 3.24 19.09
N SER A 221 3.16 3.21 18.94
CA SER A 221 4.07 3.35 20.07
C SER A 221 4.00 4.73 20.72
N PHE A 222 3.83 5.81 19.96
CA PHE A 222 3.59 7.14 20.53
C PHE A 222 2.33 7.13 21.41
N LEU A 223 1.21 6.65 20.87
CA LEU A 223 -0.06 6.60 21.59
C LEU A 223 0.03 5.74 22.87
N LYS A 224 0.64 4.56 22.80
CA LYS A 224 0.79 3.66 23.96
C LYS A 224 1.77 4.17 25.01
N ASN A 225 2.81 4.90 24.61
CA ASN A 225 3.76 5.45 25.56
C ASN A 225 3.15 6.61 26.35
N GLN A 226 2.33 7.45 25.69
CA GLN A 226 1.68 8.58 26.35
C GLN A 226 0.39 8.20 27.08
N PHE A 227 -0.34 7.22 26.54
CA PHE A 227 -1.64 6.80 27.06
C PHE A 227 -1.73 5.27 27.22
N PRO A 228 -0.95 4.66 28.14
CA PRO A 228 -0.84 3.21 28.26
C PRO A 228 -2.17 2.52 28.60
N ASP A 229 -2.95 3.12 29.51
CA ASP A 229 -4.21 2.54 30.01
C ASP A 229 -5.40 2.77 29.05
N VAL A 230 -5.19 3.64 28.06
CA VAL A 230 -6.21 4.12 27.13
C VAL A 230 -6.22 3.28 25.84
N VAL A 231 -5.04 2.84 25.39
CA VAL A 231 -4.88 2.10 24.13
C VAL A 231 -4.93 0.60 24.38
N HIS A 232 -6.07 -0.03 24.12
CA HIS A 232 -6.27 -1.46 24.32
C HIS A 232 -5.71 -2.31 23.18
N ASP A 233 -5.14 -3.47 23.53
CA ASP A 233 -4.58 -4.45 22.59
C ASP A 233 -5.60 -5.10 21.65
N ASN A 234 -6.88 -5.04 22.03
CA ASN A 234 -8.00 -5.67 21.30
C ASN A 234 -8.59 -4.78 20.20
N ASN A 235 -8.36 -3.46 20.24
CA ASN A 235 -8.81 -2.54 19.21
C ASN A 235 -7.63 -1.75 18.63
N PRO A 236 -6.94 -2.28 17.60
CA PRO A 236 -5.88 -1.54 16.93
C PRO A 236 -6.44 -0.25 16.31
N VAL A 237 -5.89 0.88 16.75
CA VAL A 237 -6.28 2.22 16.27
C VAL A 237 -5.96 2.41 14.79
N ILE A 238 -4.96 1.68 14.28
CA ILE A 238 -4.57 1.69 12.87
C ILE A 238 -4.73 0.28 12.32
N ASN A 239 -5.45 0.18 11.21
CA ASN A 239 -5.61 -1.03 10.42
C ASN A 239 -5.20 -0.76 8.97
N MET A 240 -4.71 -1.80 8.29
CA MET A 240 -4.38 -1.75 6.88
C MET A 240 -5.34 -2.65 6.09
N GLY A 241 -5.89 -2.13 4.99
CA GLY A 241 -6.62 -2.89 3.99
C GLY A 241 -5.88 -2.90 2.65
N PHE A 242 -6.24 -3.85 1.79
CA PHE A 242 -5.55 -4.08 0.54
C PHE A 242 -6.54 -4.58 -0.51
N TRP A 243 -6.62 -3.90 -1.66
CA TRP A 243 -7.46 -4.29 -2.79
C TRP A 243 -6.73 -5.04 -3.93
N PRO A 244 -5.46 -4.75 -4.26
CA PRO A 244 -4.79 -5.45 -5.36
C PRO A 244 -4.81 -6.96 -5.15
N GLY A 245 -5.30 -7.71 -6.13
CA GLY A 245 -5.48 -9.16 -6.04
C GLY A 245 -6.80 -9.62 -5.40
N GLY A 246 -7.60 -8.72 -4.84
CA GLY A 246 -8.92 -9.00 -4.26
C GLY A 246 -10.08 -8.30 -4.97
N ASP A 247 -9.86 -7.09 -5.49
CA ASP A 247 -10.84 -6.37 -6.32
C ASP A 247 -10.86 -6.92 -7.74
N ARG A 248 -11.98 -7.57 -8.08
CA ARG A 248 -12.22 -8.23 -9.38
C ARG A 248 -13.39 -7.60 -10.13
N ASP A 249 -13.96 -6.53 -9.61
CA ASP A 249 -15.05 -5.79 -10.24
C ASP A 249 -14.57 -5.22 -11.60
N GLY A 250 -15.17 -5.69 -12.68
CA GLY A 250 -14.77 -5.33 -14.05
C GLY A 250 -13.38 -5.82 -14.50
N ASN A 251 -12.69 -6.67 -13.72
CA ASN A 251 -11.34 -7.13 -14.02
C ASN A 251 -11.20 -8.66 -13.92
N SER A 252 -11.36 -9.34 -15.06
CA SER A 252 -11.25 -10.80 -15.16
C SER A 252 -9.84 -11.36 -14.94
N PHE A 253 -8.81 -10.52 -14.92
CA PHE A 253 -7.45 -10.95 -14.62
C PHE A 253 -7.21 -11.19 -13.13
N VAL A 254 -8.11 -10.74 -12.24
CA VAL A 254 -8.03 -11.00 -10.80
C VAL A 254 -8.75 -12.31 -10.48
N THR A 255 -7.99 -13.41 -10.56
CA THR A 255 -8.47 -14.77 -10.27
C THR A 255 -8.23 -15.16 -8.81
N SER A 256 -8.89 -16.21 -8.33
CA SER A 256 -8.74 -16.78 -7.00
C SER A 256 -7.31 -17.26 -6.76
N GLU A 257 -6.62 -17.73 -7.80
CA GLU A 257 -5.20 -18.09 -7.72
C GLU A 257 -4.33 -16.86 -7.44
N ILE A 258 -4.60 -15.73 -8.12
CA ILE A 258 -3.90 -14.47 -7.84
C ILE A 258 -4.22 -13.97 -6.43
N THR A 259 -5.49 -14.05 -5.99
CA THR A 259 -5.88 -13.70 -4.62
C THR A 259 -5.07 -14.49 -3.58
N LEU A 260 -4.93 -15.81 -3.76
CA LEU A 260 -4.11 -16.66 -2.89
C LEU A 260 -2.63 -16.26 -2.93
N LYS A 261 -2.07 -16.04 -4.13
CA LYS A 261 -0.67 -15.59 -4.28
C LYS A 261 -0.41 -14.26 -3.59
N VAL A 262 -1.33 -13.30 -3.70
CA VAL A 262 -1.20 -11.99 -3.03
C VAL A 262 -1.31 -12.13 -1.52
N ALA A 263 -2.26 -12.93 -1.01
CA ALA A 263 -2.36 -13.20 0.42
C ALA A 263 -1.10 -13.87 0.99
N ASP A 264 -0.49 -14.79 0.25
CA ASP A 264 0.79 -15.41 0.61
C ASP A 264 1.94 -14.39 0.60
N ALA A 265 1.97 -13.50 -0.40
CA ALA A 265 2.96 -12.43 -0.48
C ALA A 265 2.85 -11.44 0.68
N LEU A 266 1.62 -11.06 1.06
CA LEU A 266 1.34 -10.22 2.23
C LEU A 266 1.84 -10.88 3.53
N ARG A 267 1.52 -12.17 3.75
CA ARG A 267 2.03 -12.94 4.89
C ARG A 267 3.56 -13.01 4.88
N GLY A 268 4.16 -13.32 3.73
CA GLY A 268 5.62 -13.38 3.58
C GLY A 268 6.31 -12.04 3.89
N GLY A 269 5.72 -10.94 3.43
CA GLY A 269 6.20 -9.58 3.68
C GLY A 269 6.23 -9.22 5.17
N ILE A 270 5.15 -9.50 5.91
CA ILE A 270 5.13 -9.19 7.35
C ILE A 270 6.08 -10.09 8.17
N ILE A 271 6.18 -11.38 7.81
CA ILE A 271 7.12 -12.29 8.47
C ILE A 271 8.57 -11.86 8.21
N LYS A 272 8.87 -11.41 6.99
CA LYS A 272 10.17 -10.79 6.66
C LYS A 272 10.44 -9.54 7.48
N CYS A 273 9.46 -8.66 7.66
CA CYS A 273 9.59 -7.49 8.54
C CYS A 273 9.93 -7.92 9.99
N TYR A 274 9.18 -8.88 10.57
CA TYR A 274 9.47 -9.38 11.92
C TYR A 274 10.84 -10.02 12.04
N TYR A 275 11.22 -10.88 11.09
CA TYR A 275 12.53 -11.51 11.04
C TYR A 275 13.67 -10.47 11.06
N LEU A 276 13.57 -9.44 10.22
CA LEU A 276 14.57 -8.37 10.16
C LEU A 276 14.63 -7.56 11.46
N GLU A 277 13.50 -7.34 12.14
CA GLU A 277 13.47 -6.67 13.45
C GLU A 277 14.06 -7.54 14.57
N ILE A 278 13.72 -8.82 14.63
CA ILE A 278 14.30 -9.77 15.59
C ILE A 278 15.82 -9.82 15.42
N ARG A 279 16.33 -9.83 14.19
CA ARG A 279 17.78 -9.77 13.94
C ARG A 279 18.44 -8.49 14.47
N LYS A 280 17.75 -7.35 14.36
CA LYS A 280 18.23 -6.08 14.96
C LYS A 280 18.19 -6.16 16.48
N LEU A 281 17.15 -6.73 17.07
CA LEU A 281 16.99 -6.91 18.51
C LEU A 281 18.07 -7.81 19.12
N ARG A 282 18.40 -8.94 18.49
CA ARG A 282 19.45 -9.85 18.97
C ARG A 282 20.83 -9.21 19.10
N ARG A 283 21.13 -8.20 18.28
CA ARG A 283 22.38 -7.42 18.38
C ARG A 283 22.43 -6.48 19.60
N ARG A 284 21.33 -6.34 20.34
CA ARG A 284 21.19 -5.46 21.51
C ARG A 284 20.81 -6.25 22.76
N LEU A 285 19.91 -7.21 22.61
CA LEU A 285 19.37 -8.06 23.67
C LEU A 285 20.18 -9.35 23.81
N THR A 286 21.46 -9.21 24.15
CA THR A 286 22.39 -10.35 24.34
C THR A 286 22.34 -10.91 25.76
N PHE A 287 21.25 -10.67 26.48
CA PHE A 287 21.10 -11.04 27.88
C PHE A 287 20.74 -12.51 28.04
N LYS A 288 21.24 -13.13 29.11
CA LYS A 288 21.03 -14.56 29.40
C LYS A 288 19.53 -14.88 29.42
N GLY A 289 19.12 -15.84 28.59
CA GLY A 289 17.73 -16.31 28.52
C GLY A 289 16.88 -15.55 27.51
N VAL A 290 17.17 -14.27 27.25
CA VAL A 290 16.53 -13.51 26.16
C VAL A 290 17.12 -13.92 24.80
N ASP A 291 18.44 -14.12 24.76
CA ASP A 291 19.19 -14.51 23.56
C ASP A 291 18.69 -15.83 22.95
N ILE A 292 18.40 -16.82 23.79
CA ILE A 292 17.86 -18.13 23.37
C ILE A 292 16.48 -17.96 22.76
N ILE A 293 15.56 -17.30 23.48
CA ILE A 293 14.17 -17.09 23.03
C ILE A 293 14.13 -16.35 21.69
N LEU A 294 14.93 -15.29 21.54
CA LEU A 294 15.01 -14.55 20.28
C LEU A 294 15.62 -15.39 19.15
N SER A 295 16.57 -16.27 19.46
CA SER A 295 17.20 -17.14 18.45
C SER A 295 16.23 -18.21 17.93
N GLU A 296 15.39 -18.77 18.81
CA GLU A 296 14.33 -19.71 18.43
C GLU A 296 13.26 -19.04 17.57
N LEU A 297 12.79 -17.86 17.99
CA LEU A 297 11.81 -17.09 17.22
C LEU A 297 12.38 -16.65 15.86
N GLU A 298 13.64 -16.19 15.81
CA GLU A 298 14.29 -15.88 14.54
C GLU A 298 14.31 -17.08 13.60
N LYS A 299 14.68 -18.26 14.11
CA LYS A 299 14.75 -19.48 13.32
C LYS A 299 13.38 -19.84 12.73
N GLN A 300 12.32 -19.79 13.54
CA GLN A 300 10.98 -20.06 13.05
C GLN A 300 10.57 -19.07 11.94
N LEU A 301 10.83 -17.78 12.13
CA LEU A 301 10.52 -16.77 11.11
C LEU A 301 11.37 -16.94 9.85
N TYR A 302 12.65 -17.33 9.98
CA TYR A 302 13.54 -17.64 8.87
C TYR A 302 13.02 -18.84 8.06
N ASP A 303 12.71 -19.93 8.75
CA ASP A 303 12.25 -21.17 8.14
C ASP A 303 10.98 -20.96 7.31
N ASN A 304 10.09 -20.04 7.73
CA ASN A 304 8.90 -19.65 6.96
C ASN A 304 9.23 -19.04 5.59
N ILE A 305 10.24 -18.18 5.54
CA ILE A 305 10.55 -17.35 4.37
C ILE A 305 11.42 -18.12 3.39
N PHE A 306 12.40 -18.87 3.91
CA PHE A 306 13.52 -19.37 3.11
C PHE A 306 13.45 -20.87 2.83
N ILE A 307 12.58 -21.64 3.50
CA ILE A 307 12.40 -23.06 3.21
C ILE A 307 11.12 -23.22 2.37
N PRO A 308 11.22 -23.57 1.07
CA PRO A 308 10.06 -23.72 0.21
C PRO A 308 9.05 -24.73 0.77
N GLY A 309 7.77 -24.35 0.81
CA GLY A 309 6.68 -25.19 1.31
C GLY A 309 6.58 -25.26 2.84
N ASN A 310 7.51 -24.66 3.60
CA ASN A 310 7.46 -24.64 5.05
C ASN A 310 6.66 -23.42 5.54
N ARG A 311 5.37 -23.62 5.83
CA ARG A 311 4.55 -22.61 6.50
C ARG A 311 4.64 -22.81 8.01
N THR A 312 5.10 -21.79 8.72
CA THR A 312 5.11 -21.83 10.19
C THR A 312 3.69 -21.95 10.72
N SER A 313 3.54 -22.79 11.75
CA SER A 313 2.34 -22.84 12.60
C SER A 313 2.25 -21.65 13.56
N LEU A 314 3.20 -20.71 13.48
CA LEU A 314 3.24 -19.52 14.33
C LEU A 314 1.93 -18.75 14.19
N THR A 315 1.32 -18.51 15.35
CA THR A 315 0.14 -17.67 15.51
C THR A 315 0.53 -16.31 16.07
N LYS A 316 -0.35 -15.30 15.88
CA LYS A 316 -0.19 -13.98 16.49
C LYS A 316 0.03 -14.09 18.00
N LYS A 317 -0.74 -14.98 18.66
CA LYS A 317 -0.68 -15.21 20.09
C LYS A 317 0.68 -15.73 20.53
N GLU A 318 1.23 -16.75 19.87
CA GLU A 318 2.54 -17.31 20.21
C GLU A 318 3.67 -16.29 20.07
N ILE A 319 3.64 -15.43 19.04
CA ILE A 319 4.60 -14.34 18.88
C ILE A 319 4.47 -13.36 20.05
N LEU A 320 3.25 -12.93 20.39
CA LEU A 320 3.01 -12.00 21.49
C LEU A 320 3.42 -12.59 22.85
N ASP A 321 3.08 -13.84 23.12
CA ASP A 321 3.44 -14.54 24.36
C ASP A 321 4.97 -14.64 24.49
N THR A 322 5.66 -14.94 23.39
CA THR A 322 7.14 -14.98 23.33
C THR A 322 7.75 -13.60 23.63
N LEU A 323 7.22 -12.54 23.02
CA LEU A 323 7.71 -11.18 23.23
C LEU A 323 7.38 -10.66 24.64
N ASN A 324 6.22 -11.01 25.20
CA ASN A 324 5.84 -10.66 26.57
C ASN A 324 6.71 -11.38 27.59
N LYS A 325 7.10 -12.63 27.35
CA LYS A 325 8.08 -13.33 28.18
C LYS A 325 9.42 -12.61 28.19
N ILE A 326 9.90 -12.14 27.03
CA ILE A 326 11.11 -11.32 26.95
C ILE A 326 10.91 -10.00 27.72
N LYS A 327 9.77 -9.34 27.53
CA LYS A 327 9.41 -8.09 28.22
C LYS A 327 9.51 -8.24 29.74
N GLU A 328 8.96 -9.32 30.31
CA GLU A 328 9.05 -9.63 31.74
C GLU A 328 10.50 -9.84 32.20
N ILE A 329 11.29 -10.63 31.47
CA ILE A 329 12.70 -10.85 31.79
C ILE A 329 13.46 -9.50 31.81
N LEU A 330 13.22 -8.63 30.82
CA LEU A 330 13.84 -7.31 30.78
C LEU A 330 13.46 -6.47 31.99
N ILE A 331 12.19 -6.44 32.39
CA ILE A 331 11.71 -5.65 33.53
C ILE A 331 12.33 -6.16 34.84
N TYR A 332 12.21 -7.46 35.11
CA TYR A 332 12.54 -8.01 36.43
C TYR A 332 14.01 -8.39 36.61
N GLN A 333 14.73 -8.69 35.52
CA GLN A 333 16.12 -9.20 35.58
C GLN A 333 17.15 -8.25 34.95
N HIS A 334 16.72 -7.30 34.12
CA HIS A 334 17.61 -6.38 33.40
C HIS A 334 17.19 -4.91 33.48
N ASN A 335 16.45 -4.54 34.54
CA ASN A 335 16.08 -3.15 34.87
C ASN A 335 15.39 -2.40 33.73
N GLY A 336 14.67 -3.10 32.86
CA GLY A 336 13.97 -2.53 31.71
C GLY A 336 14.90 -2.07 30.56
N LEU A 337 16.17 -2.48 30.55
CA LEU A 337 17.11 -2.08 29.50
C LEU A 337 16.60 -2.56 28.12
N PHE A 338 16.50 -1.62 27.16
CA PHE A 338 15.94 -1.84 25.81
C PHE A 338 14.47 -2.30 25.74
N LEU A 339 13.70 -2.19 26.83
CA LEU A 339 12.28 -2.57 26.88
C LEU A 339 11.44 -1.93 25.76
N HIS A 340 11.72 -0.66 25.44
CA HIS A 340 11.03 0.07 24.37
C HIS A 340 11.15 -0.61 23.00
N LEU A 341 12.25 -1.31 22.71
CA LEU A 341 12.42 -2.02 21.44
C LEU A 341 11.49 -3.23 21.33
N ILE A 342 11.28 -3.96 22.44
CA ILE A 342 10.34 -5.08 22.51
C ILE A 342 8.89 -4.57 22.44
N ASN A 343 8.56 -3.53 23.21
CA ASN A 343 7.22 -2.92 23.14
C ASN A 343 6.88 -2.43 21.73
N ASN A 344 7.84 -1.85 21.01
CA ASN A 344 7.65 -1.42 19.62
C ASN A 344 7.30 -2.60 18.70
N LEU A 345 7.96 -3.74 18.86
CA LEU A 345 7.66 -4.94 18.07
C LEU A 345 6.29 -5.53 18.46
N ILE A 346 5.97 -5.61 19.76
CA ILE A 346 4.65 -6.04 20.25
C ILE A 346 3.55 -5.19 19.60
N ASN A 347 3.70 -3.86 19.61
CA ASN A 347 2.73 -2.95 19.01
C ASN A 347 2.52 -3.21 17.51
N LYS A 348 3.60 -3.47 16.77
CA LYS A 348 3.52 -3.82 15.35
C LYS A 348 2.81 -5.17 15.13
N VAL A 349 3.05 -6.16 16.00
CA VAL A 349 2.35 -7.45 15.95
C VAL A 349 0.85 -7.28 16.23
N HIS A 350 0.46 -6.35 17.11
CA HIS A 350 -0.96 -6.02 17.31
C HIS A 350 -1.60 -5.43 16.06
N VAL A 351 -0.93 -4.49 15.39
CA VAL A 351 -1.40 -3.78 14.19
C VAL A 351 -1.48 -4.71 12.97
N PHE A 352 -0.41 -5.46 12.69
CA PHE A 352 -0.27 -6.17 11.41
C PHE A 352 -0.56 -7.68 11.48
N GLY A 353 -0.56 -8.26 12.69
CA GLY A 353 -0.76 -9.69 12.87
C GLY A 353 0.19 -10.53 12.01
N LEU A 354 -0.37 -11.50 11.28
CA LEU A 354 0.36 -12.35 10.32
C LEU A 354 -0.17 -12.21 8.88
N HIS A 355 -0.98 -11.20 8.63
CA HIS A 355 -1.59 -10.94 7.32
C HIS A 355 -1.11 -9.64 6.67
N PHE A 356 -0.39 -8.79 7.41
CA PHE A 356 0.07 -7.46 7.00
C PHE A 356 -1.05 -6.45 6.74
N ALA A 357 -1.94 -6.73 5.80
CA ALA A 357 -3.13 -5.93 5.50
C ALA A 357 -4.29 -6.87 5.16
N SER A 358 -5.51 -6.50 5.55
CA SER A 358 -6.71 -7.27 5.21
C SER A 358 -6.94 -7.19 3.70
N LEU A 359 -6.90 -8.34 3.03
CA LEU A 359 -7.23 -8.43 1.61
C LEU A 359 -8.75 -8.41 1.45
N ASP A 360 -9.27 -7.35 0.85
CA ASP A 360 -10.71 -7.22 0.58
C ASP A 360 -11.07 -7.92 -0.73
N ILE A 361 -12.15 -8.68 -0.72
CA ILE A 361 -12.73 -9.23 -1.95
C ILE A 361 -13.86 -8.32 -2.40
N ARG A 362 -13.87 -7.95 -3.68
CA ARG A 362 -14.92 -7.08 -4.24
C ARG A 362 -15.45 -7.63 -5.56
N GLN A 363 -16.77 -7.70 -5.70
CA GLN A 363 -17.42 -8.16 -6.93
C GLN A 363 -18.74 -7.44 -7.17
N GLU A 364 -19.15 -7.31 -8.43
CA GLU A 364 -20.44 -6.75 -8.83
C GLU A 364 -21.61 -7.67 -8.46
N SER A 365 -22.70 -7.07 -7.95
CA SER A 365 -23.92 -7.76 -7.54
C SER A 365 -24.53 -8.66 -8.62
N SER A 366 -24.45 -8.24 -9.90
CA SER A 366 -24.98 -8.98 -11.05
C SER A 366 -24.35 -10.37 -11.20
N VAL A 367 -23.07 -10.51 -10.84
CA VAL A 367 -22.34 -11.79 -10.91
C VAL A 367 -22.90 -12.79 -9.90
N HIS A 368 -23.28 -12.34 -8.69
CA HIS A 368 -23.83 -13.23 -7.66
C HIS A 368 -25.17 -13.84 -8.09
N ASN A 369 -26.04 -13.04 -8.72
CA ASN A 369 -27.31 -13.55 -9.25
C ASN A 369 -27.09 -14.61 -10.34
N ILE A 370 -26.18 -14.35 -11.30
CA ILE A 370 -25.82 -15.32 -12.35
C ILE A 370 -25.37 -16.65 -11.73
N VAL A 371 -24.53 -16.59 -10.70
CA VAL A 371 -23.99 -17.77 -10.02
C VAL A 371 -25.10 -18.59 -9.35
N LEU A 372 -25.99 -17.94 -8.61
CA LEU A 372 -27.08 -18.62 -7.91
C LEU A 372 -28.12 -19.19 -8.89
N GLU A 373 -28.45 -18.48 -9.96
CA GLU A 373 -29.36 -18.98 -11.00
C GLU A 373 -28.79 -20.21 -11.73
N GLU A 374 -27.47 -20.23 -12.01
CA GLU A 374 -26.83 -21.39 -12.62
C GLU A 374 -26.74 -22.60 -11.67
N ILE A 375 -26.48 -22.36 -10.38
CA ILE A 375 -26.54 -23.41 -9.35
C ILE A 375 -27.97 -23.98 -9.26
N ALA A 376 -28.99 -23.11 -9.26
CA ALA A 376 -30.40 -23.50 -9.24
C ALA A 376 -30.82 -24.31 -10.46
N ALA A 377 -30.30 -24.00 -11.65
CA ALA A 377 -30.60 -24.76 -12.86
C ALA A 377 -30.20 -26.25 -12.77
N THR A 378 -29.34 -26.64 -11.81
CA THR A 378 -29.05 -28.06 -11.55
C THR A 378 -30.20 -28.79 -10.86
N GLY A 379 -31.06 -28.08 -10.14
CA GLY A 379 -32.13 -28.62 -9.29
C GLY A 379 -31.63 -29.46 -8.11
N LYS A 380 -30.32 -29.47 -7.82
CA LYS A 380 -29.70 -30.33 -6.79
C LYS A 380 -29.35 -29.61 -5.50
N ILE A 381 -28.94 -28.35 -5.60
CA ILE A 381 -28.40 -27.53 -4.49
C ILE A 381 -29.34 -26.37 -4.16
N LEU A 382 -29.99 -25.82 -5.20
CA LEU A 382 -31.01 -24.80 -5.08
C LEU A 382 -32.23 -25.27 -5.90
N PRO A 383 -33.46 -24.88 -5.52
CA PRO A 383 -34.67 -25.20 -6.27
C PRO A 383 -34.57 -24.69 -7.70
N ALA A 384 -34.99 -25.50 -8.68
CA ALA A 384 -34.92 -25.13 -10.10
C ALA A 384 -35.72 -23.86 -10.42
N GLU A 385 -36.78 -23.60 -9.66
CA GLU A 385 -37.61 -22.40 -9.76
C GLU A 385 -36.99 -21.13 -9.15
N TYR A 386 -35.82 -21.19 -8.49
CA TYR A 386 -35.19 -20.05 -7.82
C TYR A 386 -35.10 -18.81 -8.71
N ALA A 387 -34.74 -18.97 -9.98
CA ALA A 387 -34.63 -17.87 -10.94
C ALA A 387 -35.95 -17.09 -11.13
N GLY A 388 -37.09 -17.77 -11.02
CA GLY A 388 -38.42 -17.19 -11.18
C GLY A 388 -39.08 -16.68 -9.87
N LEU A 389 -38.41 -16.82 -8.73
CA LEU A 389 -38.94 -16.36 -7.44
C LEU A 389 -38.90 -14.84 -7.30
N SER A 390 -39.85 -14.28 -6.54
CA SER A 390 -39.79 -12.87 -6.12
C SER A 390 -38.60 -12.63 -5.18
N ALA A 391 -38.17 -11.38 -5.03
CA ALA A 391 -37.05 -11.01 -4.17
C ALA A 391 -37.25 -11.46 -2.71
N GLU A 392 -38.47 -11.33 -2.18
CA GLU A 392 -38.80 -11.75 -0.80
C GLU A 392 -38.65 -13.26 -0.63
N LYS A 393 -39.09 -14.04 -1.63
CA LYS A 393 -38.95 -15.50 -1.62
C LYS A 393 -37.50 -15.94 -1.78
N LYS A 394 -36.72 -15.27 -2.64
CA LYS A 394 -35.27 -15.52 -2.77
C LYS A 394 -34.55 -15.25 -1.45
N ILE A 395 -34.83 -14.12 -0.79
CA ILE A 395 -34.26 -13.79 0.53
C ILE A 395 -34.63 -14.84 1.57
N ALA A 396 -35.91 -15.16 1.72
CA ALA A 396 -36.37 -16.15 2.69
C ALA A 396 -35.74 -17.53 2.46
N PHE A 397 -35.53 -17.90 1.20
CA PHE A 397 -34.82 -19.12 0.85
C PHE A 397 -33.35 -19.07 1.28
N LEU A 398 -32.60 -18.05 0.85
CA LEU A 398 -31.16 -17.92 1.13
C LEU A 398 -30.86 -17.79 2.63
N ALA A 399 -31.76 -17.16 3.39
CA ALA A 399 -31.63 -17.02 4.84
C ALA A 399 -31.79 -18.34 5.62
N ASN A 400 -32.57 -19.28 5.07
CA ASN A 400 -32.91 -20.55 5.73
C ASN A 400 -32.18 -21.76 5.13
N ASN A 401 -31.50 -21.59 3.99
CA ASN A 401 -30.78 -22.67 3.35
C ASN A 401 -29.62 -23.14 4.25
N LYS A 402 -29.44 -24.46 4.34
CA LYS A 402 -28.34 -25.11 5.06
C LYS A 402 -27.54 -26.08 4.18
N GLU A 403 -27.96 -26.28 2.93
CA GLU A 403 -27.22 -27.14 2.00
C GLU A 403 -25.92 -26.46 1.58
N ALA A 404 -24.87 -27.24 1.38
CA ALA A 404 -23.59 -26.72 0.91
C ALA A 404 -23.12 -27.44 -0.35
N ILE A 405 -22.51 -26.69 -1.29
CA ILE A 405 -21.81 -27.20 -2.47
C ILE A 405 -20.73 -28.23 -2.07
N VAL A 406 -20.13 -28.11 -0.87
CA VAL A 406 -19.17 -29.11 -0.38
C VAL A 406 -19.78 -30.50 -0.23
N ASP A 407 -21.10 -30.59 -0.05
CA ASP A 407 -21.85 -31.86 0.00
C ASP A 407 -22.09 -32.46 -1.40
N HIS A 408 -21.71 -31.74 -2.46
CA HIS A 408 -21.77 -32.16 -3.86
C HIS A 408 -20.36 -32.18 -4.49
N PRO A 409 -19.49 -33.14 -4.10
CA PRO A 409 -18.13 -33.21 -4.59
C PRO A 409 -18.11 -33.37 -6.12
N GLY A 410 -17.43 -32.45 -6.80
CA GLY A 410 -17.29 -32.42 -8.26
C GLY A 410 -18.19 -31.43 -9.00
N TYR A 411 -19.01 -30.63 -8.31
CA TYR A 411 -19.74 -29.53 -8.96
C TYR A 411 -18.78 -28.58 -9.67
N ARG A 412 -19.02 -28.38 -10.97
CA ARG A 412 -18.40 -27.35 -11.81
C ARG A 412 -19.50 -26.70 -12.63
N GLY A 413 -19.63 -25.39 -12.47
CA GLY A 413 -20.48 -24.59 -13.36
C GLY A 413 -20.02 -24.72 -14.80
N LYS A 414 -20.94 -24.55 -15.74
CA LYS A 414 -20.61 -24.49 -17.17
C LYS A 414 -19.93 -23.15 -17.51
N ASN A 415 -20.29 -22.09 -16.78
CA ASN A 415 -19.71 -20.77 -16.93
C ASN A 415 -18.40 -20.62 -16.12
N PRO A 416 -17.29 -20.15 -16.72
CA PRO A 416 -16.05 -19.85 -16.00
C PRO A 416 -16.25 -18.90 -14.81
N VAL A 417 -17.15 -17.92 -14.93
CA VAL A 417 -17.46 -16.96 -13.86
C VAL A 417 -18.02 -17.65 -12.62
N VAL A 418 -18.85 -18.69 -12.79
CA VAL A 418 -19.42 -19.45 -11.68
C VAL A 418 -18.35 -20.20 -10.91
N ASN A 419 -17.46 -20.89 -11.63
CA ASN A 419 -16.35 -21.59 -11.01
C ASN A 419 -15.40 -20.62 -10.30
N GLU A 420 -15.13 -19.48 -10.91
CA GLU A 420 -14.27 -18.44 -10.35
C GLU A 420 -14.84 -17.82 -9.07
N THR A 421 -16.13 -17.50 -9.02
CA THR A 421 -16.79 -16.98 -7.80
C THR A 421 -16.75 -18.01 -6.66
N ILE A 422 -17.03 -19.29 -6.95
CA ILE A 422 -16.95 -20.36 -5.93
C ILE A 422 -15.52 -20.55 -5.44
N ASN A 423 -14.54 -20.59 -6.35
CA ASN A 423 -13.13 -20.70 -6.00
C ASN A 423 -12.64 -19.51 -5.19
N THR A 424 -13.19 -18.31 -5.43
CA THR A 424 -12.89 -17.11 -4.66
C THR A 424 -13.35 -17.24 -3.22
N ILE A 425 -14.59 -17.70 -2.99
CA ILE A 425 -15.11 -17.89 -1.63
C ILE A 425 -14.29 -18.96 -0.88
N LYS A 426 -13.92 -20.05 -1.56
CA LYS A 426 -12.99 -21.05 -1.01
C LYS A 426 -11.62 -20.47 -0.70
N ALA A 427 -11.09 -19.61 -1.57
CA ALA A 427 -9.83 -18.93 -1.36
C ALA A 427 -9.87 -18.04 -0.11
N ILE A 428 -10.98 -17.34 0.16
CA ILE A 428 -11.17 -16.57 1.40
C ILE A 428 -10.94 -17.46 2.62
N LYS A 429 -11.59 -18.63 2.68
CA LYS A 429 -11.43 -19.56 3.80
C LYS A 429 -9.99 -20.04 3.96
N LEU A 430 -9.33 -20.41 2.86
CA LEU A 430 -7.91 -20.80 2.87
C LEU A 430 -6.99 -19.68 3.37
N ILE A 431 -7.29 -18.43 3.00
CA ILE A 431 -6.54 -17.25 3.47
C ILE A 431 -6.79 -17.04 4.96
N GLN A 432 -8.02 -17.17 5.44
CA GLN A 432 -8.34 -17.03 6.85
C GLN A 432 -7.65 -18.10 7.70
N ASP A 433 -7.59 -19.35 7.23
CA ASP A 433 -6.93 -20.45 7.93
C ASP A 433 -5.40 -20.24 7.98
N ALA A 434 -4.80 -19.68 6.92
CA ALA A 434 -3.36 -19.42 6.87
C ALA A 434 -2.94 -18.12 7.56
N ASN A 435 -3.65 -17.02 7.31
CA ASN A 435 -3.28 -15.65 7.67
C ASN A 435 -4.05 -15.12 8.90
N GLY A 436 -5.02 -15.89 9.40
CA GLY A 436 -6.00 -15.47 10.40
C GLY A 436 -7.22 -14.82 9.74
N GLU A 437 -8.38 -14.87 10.43
CA GLU A 437 -9.67 -14.39 9.92
C GLU A 437 -9.59 -12.97 9.33
N VAL A 438 -8.96 -12.03 10.05
CA VAL A 438 -8.78 -10.63 9.63
C VAL A 438 -7.98 -10.48 8.33
N GLY A 439 -7.20 -11.50 7.93
CA GLY A 439 -6.45 -11.45 6.68
C GLY A 439 -7.32 -11.38 5.44
N CYS A 440 -8.58 -11.85 5.51
CA CYS A 440 -9.56 -11.74 4.43
C CYS A 440 -10.97 -11.97 4.99
N ASN A 441 -11.58 -10.98 5.64
CA ASN A 441 -12.92 -11.10 6.22
C ASN A 441 -13.94 -10.10 5.67
N ARG A 442 -13.54 -9.26 4.71
CA ARG A 442 -14.40 -8.24 4.12
C ARG A 442 -14.72 -8.57 2.67
N TYR A 443 -16.02 -8.69 2.38
CA TYR A 443 -16.56 -8.83 1.03
C TYR A 443 -17.35 -7.57 0.68
N ILE A 444 -16.99 -6.93 -0.44
CA ILE A 444 -17.59 -5.70 -0.93
C ILE A 444 -18.45 -6.03 -2.15
N ILE A 445 -19.70 -5.55 -2.14
CA ILE A 445 -20.66 -5.76 -3.23
C ILE A 445 -20.78 -4.45 -4.01
N SER A 446 -20.19 -4.41 -5.20
CA SER A 446 -20.38 -3.30 -6.12
C SER A 446 -21.80 -3.28 -6.65
N GLN A 447 -22.34 -2.08 -6.88
CA GLN A 447 -23.71 -1.89 -7.37
C GLN A 447 -24.76 -2.63 -6.52
N CYS A 448 -24.56 -2.67 -5.20
CA CYS A 448 -25.54 -3.19 -4.26
C CYS A 448 -26.73 -2.21 -4.17
N THR A 449 -27.87 -2.58 -4.76
CA THR A 449 -29.07 -1.72 -4.83
C THR A 449 -30.25 -2.26 -4.02
N SER A 450 -30.14 -3.50 -3.52
CA SER A 450 -31.23 -4.17 -2.81
C SER A 450 -30.73 -5.06 -1.67
N ALA A 451 -31.62 -5.37 -0.72
CA ALA A 451 -31.34 -6.36 0.32
C ALA A 451 -31.07 -7.75 -0.26
N LEU A 452 -31.70 -8.09 -1.40
CA LEU A 452 -31.46 -9.35 -2.09
C LEU A 452 -29.98 -9.52 -2.44
N ASN A 453 -29.30 -8.48 -2.94
CA ASN A 453 -27.87 -8.59 -3.29
C ASN A 453 -26.99 -8.97 -2.09
N VAL A 454 -27.32 -8.48 -0.90
CA VAL A 454 -26.62 -8.86 0.34
C VAL A 454 -26.89 -10.33 0.68
N PHE A 455 -28.14 -10.77 0.57
CA PHE A 455 -28.53 -12.15 0.84
C PHE A 455 -27.95 -13.13 -0.19
N GLU A 456 -27.77 -12.72 -1.46
CA GLU A 456 -27.13 -13.54 -2.50
C GLU A 456 -25.69 -13.87 -2.12
N VAL A 457 -24.92 -12.88 -1.66
CA VAL A 457 -23.56 -13.12 -1.14
C VAL A 457 -23.60 -13.98 0.12
N TYR A 458 -24.46 -13.64 1.09
CA TYR A 458 -24.62 -14.45 2.31
C TYR A 458 -24.90 -15.93 1.99
N GLY A 459 -25.86 -16.19 1.11
CA GLY A 459 -26.23 -17.52 0.67
C GLY A 459 -25.09 -18.22 -0.07
N LEU A 460 -24.33 -17.52 -0.90
CA LEU A 460 -23.13 -18.07 -1.55
C LEU A 460 -22.06 -18.51 -0.54
N PHE A 461 -21.85 -17.77 0.54
CA PHE A 461 -20.96 -18.18 1.63
C PHE A 461 -21.48 -19.44 2.33
N ILE A 462 -22.76 -19.49 2.71
CA ILE A 462 -23.37 -20.69 3.30
C ILE A 462 -23.22 -21.91 2.36
N LEU A 463 -23.46 -21.71 1.07
CA LEU A 463 -23.30 -22.75 0.06
C LEU A 463 -21.85 -23.21 -0.08
N CYS A 464 -20.86 -22.34 0.03
CA CYS A 464 -19.46 -22.72 -0.21
C CYS A 464 -18.76 -23.34 1.01
N GLY A 465 -19.38 -23.27 2.20
CA GLY A 465 -18.74 -23.61 3.48
C GLY A 465 -17.79 -22.52 3.96
#